data_AF-A0A9E5APX1-F1
#
_entry.id   AF-A0A9E5APX1-F1
#
_cell.length_a   1.000
_cell.length_b   1.000
_cell.length_c   1.000
_cell.angle_alpha   90.00
_cell.angle_beta   90.00
_cell.angle_gamma   90.00
#
_symmetry.space_group_name_H-M   'P 1'
#
loop_
_entity.id
_entity.type
_entity.pdbx_description
1 polymer ?
#
loop_
_entity_poly.entity_id
_entity_poly.type
_entity_poly.pdbx_seq_one_letter_code
_entity_poly.pdbx_strand_id
1 'polypeptide(L)'
;MCALRRERVQLSARRTGTGIGPRSSGSQETLQVILVAGTGPIIALAKADCLNLLPRLATEVLIPRKVHRELLAKTGSDADRIEAAIGTIIRVRAAGFASSKIKAATDHLGEGEREVIHLALSCSPVAMILMDDQTGRKTTTELGLPVIGTIGLLVAAKERSLISSVSGTLLLMRTNGYWLSDKSVSQNSPCHGGASVPLAVSGAIRTTASGTLAPPCNFKTLSKPYPCS
;
A
#
# COMPACT_ATOMS: atom_id res chain seq x y z
N MET A 1 -35.95 -34.77 65.38
CA MET A 1 -37.17 -34.36 64.65
C MET A 1 -36.76 -34.13 63.19
N CYS A 2 -37.05 -35.06 62.28
CA CYS A 2 -38.22 -35.03 61.35
C CYS A 2 -38.27 -33.74 60.51
N ALA A 3 -38.46 -33.70 59.18
CA ALA A 3 -38.74 -34.66 58.11
C ALA A 3 -38.59 -33.87 56.77
N LEU A 4 -37.96 -34.42 55.71
CA LEU A 4 -38.56 -34.95 54.46
C LEU A 4 -39.26 -33.98 53.45
N ARG A 5 -38.89 -34.21 52.17
CA ARG A 5 -39.65 -34.14 50.89
C ARG A 5 -40.05 -32.77 50.30
N ARG A 6 -39.56 -32.37 49.12
CA ARG A 6 -39.89 -32.78 47.71
C ARG A 6 -41.32 -32.40 47.27
N GLU A 7 -41.46 -31.52 46.25
CA GLU A 7 -41.89 -31.90 44.89
C GLU A 7 -41.89 -30.75 43.87
N ARG A 8 -41.80 -31.15 42.59
CA ARG A 8 -41.80 -30.35 41.34
C ARG A 8 -43.24 -30.03 40.90
N VAL A 9 -43.41 -29.08 39.96
CA VAL A 9 -43.95 -29.29 38.59
C VAL A 9 -44.02 -27.94 37.83
N GLN A 10 -43.77 -28.02 36.51
CA GLN A 10 -43.56 -26.94 35.53
C GLN A 10 -44.84 -26.26 35.04
N LEU A 11 -44.71 -25.10 34.37
CA LEU A 11 -45.31 -24.83 33.04
C LEU A 11 -44.79 -23.52 32.38
N SER A 12 -44.00 -23.70 31.31
CA SER A 12 -44.00 -22.98 30.02
C SER A 12 -44.43 -21.49 29.92
N ALA A 13 -43.49 -20.63 29.46
CA ALA A 13 -43.71 -19.79 28.27
C ALA A 13 -42.39 -19.31 27.66
N ARG A 14 -42.06 -19.81 26.45
CA ARG A 14 -41.11 -19.18 25.54
C ARG A 14 -41.73 -17.89 24.99
N ARG A 15 -40.97 -16.79 24.93
CA ARG A 15 -40.93 -15.91 23.75
C ARG A 15 -39.62 -15.13 23.72
N THR A 16 -38.98 -15.29 22.58
CA THR A 16 -37.76 -14.67 22.08
C THR A 16 -37.92 -13.17 21.89
N GLY A 17 -36.90 -12.41 22.28
CA GLY A 17 -36.79 -10.97 22.00
C GLY A 17 -35.38 -10.50 22.34
N THR A 18 -34.41 -10.87 21.49
CA THR A 18 -33.03 -10.38 21.52
C THR A 18 -33.01 -8.88 21.27
N GLY A 19 -32.93 -8.09 22.34
CA GLY A 19 -32.54 -6.68 22.27
C GLY A 19 -31.05 -6.59 22.01
N ILE A 20 -30.67 -6.44 20.74
CA ILE A 20 -29.32 -6.05 20.33
C ILE A 20 -29.14 -4.59 20.73
N GLY A 21 -28.47 -4.36 21.86
CA GLY A 21 -27.94 -3.03 22.18
C GLY A 21 -26.98 -2.56 21.08
N PRO A 22 -26.90 -1.26 20.79
CA PRO A 22 -26.03 -0.75 19.75
C PRO A 22 -24.58 -1.09 20.08
N ARG A 23 -23.98 -1.90 19.21
CA ARG A 23 -22.59 -2.33 19.26
C ARG A 23 -21.71 -1.15 18.90
N SER A 24 -20.67 -0.96 19.73
CA SER A 24 -19.37 -0.38 19.39
C SER A 24 -19.39 0.91 18.57
N SER A 25 -19.14 2.02 19.26
CA SER A 25 -18.37 3.13 18.69
C SER A 25 -17.13 2.56 18.00
N GLY A 26 -17.16 2.49 16.67
CA GLY A 26 -16.02 2.08 15.86
C GLY A 26 -14.92 3.11 16.04
N SER A 27 -13.98 2.84 16.95
CA SER A 27 -12.62 3.34 16.81
C SER A 27 -12.16 2.88 15.43
N GLN A 28 -12.05 3.79 14.47
CA GLN A 28 -11.32 3.48 13.25
C GLN A 28 -9.93 3.06 13.68
N GLU A 29 -9.63 1.77 13.65
CA GLU A 29 -8.27 1.28 13.75
C GLU A 29 -7.52 1.93 12.59
N THR A 30 -6.83 3.04 12.89
CA THR A 30 -5.93 3.70 11.96
C THR A 30 -4.81 2.71 11.70
N LEU A 31 -4.95 1.95 10.62
CA LEU A 31 -3.87 1.12 10.10
C LEU A 31 -2.64 2.03 9.94
N GLN A 32 -1.59 1.75 10.71
CA GLN A 32 -0.33 2.47 10.63
C GLN A 32 0.39 2.06 9.35
N VAL A 33 0.07 2.73 8.26
CA VAL A 33 0.71 2.50 6.96
C VAL A 33 1.87 3.47 6.83
N ILE A 34 3.09 2.93 6.88
CA ILE A 34 4.30 3.65 6.48
C ILE A 34 4.42 3.53 4.97
N LEU A 35 4.60 4.66 4.28
CA LEU A 35 4.82 4.71 2.83
C LEU A 35 6.27 5.10 2.56
N VAL A 36 7.02 4.30 1.81
CA VAL A 36 8.38 4.65 1.35
C VAL A 36 8.32 4.98 -0.14
N ALA A 37 8.65 6.21 -0.51
CA ALA A 37 8.49 6.70 -1.88
C ALA A 37 9.82 6.85 -2.64
N GLY A 38 9.80 6.51 -3.93
CA GLY A 38 10.85 6.86 -4.87
C GLY A 38 10.68 8.26 -5.47
N THR A 39 11.70 8.72 -6.20
CA THR A 39 11.76 10.06 -6.80
C THR A 39 10.61 10.33 -7.77
N GLY A 40 10.35 9.41 -8.71
CA GLY A 40 9.36 9.58 -9.77
C GLY A 40 7.95 9.91 -9.26
N PRO A 41 7.34 9.05 -8.42
CA PRO A 41 6.01 9.31 -7.87
C PRO A 41 5.87 10.63 -7.10
N ILE A 42 6.90 11.04 -6.36
CA ILE A 42 6.89 12.33 -5.64
C ILE A 42 6.85 13.49 -6.63
N ILE A 43 7.67 13.45 -7.68
CA ILE A 43 7.66 14.45 -8.75
C ILE A 43 6.29 14.47 -9.45
N ALA A 44 5.72 13.30 -9.76
CA ALA A 44 4.42 13.18 -10.41
C ALA A 44 3.33 13.88 -9.59
N LEU A 45 3.26 13.59 -8.29
CA LEU A 45 2.29 14.17 -7.38
C LEU A 45 2.51 15.68 -7.20
N ALA A 46 3.76 16.13 -7.10
CA ALA A 46 4.10 17.55 -7.01
C ALA A 46 3.63 18.33 -8.24
N LYS A 47 3.83 17.77 -9.43
CA LYS A 47 3.37 18.34 -10.70
C LYS A 47 1.85 18.42 -10.82
N ALA A 48 1.10 17.59 -10.11
CA ALA A 48 -0.36 17.67 -10.07
C ALA A 48 -0.91 18.37 -8.82
N ASP A 49 -0.06 19.01 -8.03
CA ASP A 49 -0.43 19.65 -6.75
C ASP A 49 -1.11 18.68 -5.75
N CYS A 50 -0.72 17.41 -5.81
CA CYS A 50 -1.36 16.29 -5.12
C CYS A 50 -0.51 15.69 -3.99
N LEU A 51 0.58 16.35 -3.56
CA LEU A 51 1.40 15.87 -2.43
C LEU A 51 0.59 15.75 -1.13
N ASN A 52 -0.45 16.58 -0.97
CA ASN A 52 -1.39 16.55 0.16
C ASN A 52 -2.21 15.26 0.26
N LEU A 53 -2.18 14.38 -0.75
CA LEU A 53 -2.80 13.06 -0.69
C LEU A 53 -2.01 12.10 0.21
N LEU A 54 -0.69 12.23 0.24
CA LEU A 54 0.20 11.31 0.97
C LEU A 54 -0.15 11.18 2.47
N PRO A 55 -0.33 12.27 3.25
CA PRO A 55 -0.67 12.16 4.67
C PRO A 55 -2.11 11.68 4.93
N ARG A 56 -2.96 11.62 3.90
CA ARG A 56 -4.32 11.06 3.98
C ARG A 56 -4.36 9.56 3.64
N LEU A 57 -3.29 9.05 3.06
CA LEU A 57 -3.15 7.66 2.61
C LEU A 57 -2.20 6.86 3.50
N ALA A 58 -1.25 7.53 4.15
CA ALA A 58 -0.24 6.94 5.01
C ALA A 58 -0.08 7.75 6.30
N THR A 59 0.26 7.08 7.40
CA THR A 59 0.57 7.74 8.68
C THR A 59 1.94 8.41 8.66
N GLU A 60 2.87 7.85 7.88
CA GLU A 60 4.20 8.41 7.69
C GLU A 60 4.65 8.18 6.24
N VAL A 61 5.32 9.19 5.68
CA VAL A 61 5.90 9.12 4.34
C VAL A 61 7.40 9.30 4.47
N LEU A 62 8.15 8.30 4.01
CA LEU A 62 9.60 8.24 4.11
C LEU A 62 10.22 8.28 2.71
N ILE A 63 11.34 8.98 2.60
CA ILE A 63 12.22 8.90 1.44
C ILE A 63 13.67 8.64 1.89
N PRO A 64 14.44 7.85 1.13
CA PRO A 64 15.83 7.66 1.42
C PRO A 64 16.69 8.88 1.03
N ARG A 65 17.94 8.91 1.49
CA ARG A 65 18.86 10.05 1.26
C ARG A 65 19.16 10.26 -0.21
N LYS A 66 19.29 9.19 -1.01
CA LYS A 66 19.50 9.31 -2.45
C LYS A 66 18.33 10.00 -3.14
N VAL A 67 17.10 9.55 -2.86
CA VAL A 67 15.86 10.16 -3.37
C VAL A 67 15.75 11.63 -2.96
N HIS A 68 16.05 11.94 -1.70
CA HIS A 68 16.07 13.32 -1.21
C HIS A 68 17.03 14.21 -2.02
N ARG A 69 18.26 13.75 -2.28
CA ARG A 69 19.23 14.50 -3.10
C ARG A 69 18.77 14.68 -4.54
N GLU A 70 18.16 13.64 -5.13
CA GLU A 70 17.63 13.72 -6.49
C GLU A 70 16.48 14.72 -6.59
N LEU A 71 15.59 14.75 -5.59
CA LEU A 71 14.48 15.70 -5.52
C LEU A 71 14.97 17.15 -5.41
N LEU A 72 15.95 17.43 -4.55
CA LEU A 72 16.52 18.78 -4.40
C LEU A 72 17.39 19.23 -5.58
N ALA A 73 17.92 18.29 -6.37
CA ALA A 73 18.66 18.62 -7.58
C ALA A 73 17.74 19.00 -8.76
N LYS A 74 16.41 18.81 -8.63
CA LYS A 74 15.46 19.19 -9.68
C LYS A 74 15.14 20.68 -9.60
N THR A 75 15.08 21.28 -10.78
CA THR A 75 14.63 22.66 -10.97
C THR A 75 13.30 22.65 -11.72
N GLY A 76 12.33 23.47 -11.31
CA GLY A 76 11.03 23.57 -11.97
C GLY A 76 9.95 24.10 -11.05
N SER A 77 8.75 24.30 -11.58
CA SER A 77 7.59 24.78 -10.82
C SER A 77 7.14 23.81 -9.71
N ASP A 78 7.56 22.56 -9.76
CA ASP A 78 7.34 21.55 -8.74
C ASP A 78 8.40 21.55 -7.61
N ALA A 79 9.56 22.17 -7.81
CA ALA A 79 10.67 22.12 -6.84
C ALA A 79 10.29 22.75 -5.49
N ASP A 80 9.73 23.96 -5.50
CA ASP A 80 9.32 24.67 -4.27
C ASP A 80 8.29 23.88 -3.47
N ARG A 81 7.37 23.18 -4.15
CA ARG A 81 6.36 22.32 -3.50
C ARG A 81 7.00 21.11 -2.85
N ILE A 82 7.97 20.48 -3.53
CA ILE A 82 8.69 19.32 -3.01
C ILE A 82 9.51 19.73 -1.80
N GLU A 83 10.23 20.85 -1.88
CA GLU A 83 11.02 21.39 -0.78
C GLU A 83 10.14 21.71 0.44
N ALA A 84 9.02 22.40 0.23
CA ALA A 84 8.06 22.70 1.30
C ALA A 84 7.42 21.45 1.92
N ALA A 85 7.26 20.37 1.14
CA ALA A 85 6.72 19.10 1.61
C ALA A 85 7.75 18.29 2.43
N ILE A 86 9.05 18.50 2.21
CA ILE A 86 10.11 17.85 2.99
C ILE A 86 10.12 18.44 4.41
N GLY A 87 10.13 17.58 5.42
CA GLY A 87 10.04 17.96 6.83
C GLY A 87 8.62 18.18 7.35
N THR A 88 7.64 18.43 6.47
CA THR A 88 6.23 18.62 6.83
C THR A 88 5.40 17.36 6.52
N ILE A 89 5.39 16.92 5.27
CA ILE A 89 4.66 15.76 4.76
C ILE A 89 5.59 14.55 4.63
N ILE A 90 6.81 14.80 4.16
CA ILE A 90 7.79 13.77 3.78
C ILE A 90 8.98 13.83 4.75
N ARG A 91 9.36 12.71 5.33
CA ARG A 91 10.53 12.59 6.21
C ARG A 91 11.67 11.88 5.49
N VAL A 92 12.89 12.40 5.66
CA VAL A 92 14.09 11.77 5.13
C VAL A 92 14.65 10.78 6.16
N ARG A 93 14.86 9.53 5.75
CA ARG A 93 15.46 8.49 6.61
C ARG A 93 16.55 7.75 5.85
N ALA A 94 17.66 7.46 6.51
CA ALA A 94 18.72 6.67 5.87
C ALA A 94 18.22 5.24 5.60
N ALA A 95 18.59 4.68 4.45
CA ALA A 95 18.33 3.28 4.16
C ALA A 95 19.00 2.39 5.22
N GLY A 96 18.28 1.36 5.68
CA GLY A 96 18.79 0.41 6.66
C GLY A 96 19.88 -0.51 6.08
N PHE A 97 20.50 -1.28 6.96
CA PHE A 97 21.48 -2.29 6.52
C PHE A 97 20.76 -3.45 5.83
N ALA A 98 21.17 -3.73 4.59
CA ALA A 98 20.68 -4.88 3.83
C ALA A 98 21.64 -6.08 3.96
N SER A 99 21.07 -7.29 4.09
CA SER A 99 21.85 -8.53 4.05
C SER A 99 22.48 -8.73 2.66
N SER A 100 23.50 -9.60 2.55
CA SER A 100 24.14 -9.93 1.27
C SER A 100 23.14 -10.43 0.23
N LYS A 101 22.15 -11.22 0.65
CA LYS A 101 21.07 -11.71 -0.21
C LYS A 101 20.21 -10.58 -0.78
N ILE A 102 19.81 -9.62 0.07
CA ILE A 102 19.01 -8.46 -0.38
C ILE A 102 19.85 -7.58 -1.32
N LYS A 103 21.12 -7.34 -0.99
CA LYS A 103 22.03 -6.58 -1.86
C LYS A 103 22.10 -7.20 -3.25
N ALA A 104 22.36 -8.51 -3.35
CA ALA A 104 22.40 -9.23 -4.61
C ALA A 104 21.07 -9.17 -5.38
N ALA A 105 19.92 -9.29 -4.68
CA ALA A 105 18.61 -9.17 -5.30
C ALA A 105 18.33 -7.77 -5.88
N THR A 106 18.95 -6.73 -5.33
CA THR A 106 18.74 -5.32 -5.73
C THR A 106 19.88 -4.73 -6.57
N ASP A 107 20.89 -5.51 -6.94
CA ASP A 107 22.13 -5.01 -7.57
C ASP A 107 21.92 -4.45 -8.97
N HIS A 108 20.90 -4.94 -9.66
CA HIS A 108 20.50 -4.49 -11.00
C HIS A 108 19.63 -3.22 -10.99
N LEU A 109 19.26 -2.71 -9.82
CA LEU A 109 18.39 -1.54 -9.67
C LEU A 109 19.21 -0.24 -9.56
N GLY A 110 18.56 0.87 -9.89
CA GLY A 110 19.13 2.19 -9.63
C GLY A 110 19.38 2.41 -8.13
N GLU A 111 20.38 3.23 -7.80
CA GLU A 111 20.74 3.51 -6.39
C GLU A 111 19.54 4.00 -5.56
N GLY A 112 18.73 4.90 -6.11
CA GLY A 112 17.54 5.42 -5.44
C GLY A 112 16.48 4.35 -5.18
N GLU A 113 16.22 3.47 -6.14
CA GLU A 113 15.27 2.37 -6.01
C GLU A 113 15.73 1.34 -4.99
N ARG A 114 17.02 1.00 -5.03
CA ARG A 114 17.65 0.12 -4.05
C ARG A 114 17.52 0.68 -2.64
N GLU A 115 17.81 1.97 -2.43
CA GLU A 115 17.65 2.59 -1.12
C GLU A 115 16.19 2.62 -0.65
N VAL A 116 15.22 2.79 -1.55
CA VAL A 116 13.79 2.72 -1.21
C VAL A 116 13.43 1.34 -0.67
N ILE A 117 13.85 0.27 -1.35
CA ILE A 117 13.61 -1.11 -0.93
C ILE A 117 14.31 -1.40 0.40
N HIS A 118 15.58 -0.99 0.55
CA HIS A 118 16.35 -1.21 1.78
C HIS A 118 15.74 -0.46 2.97
N LEU A 119 15.23 0.76 2.75
CA LEU A 119 14.53 1.53 3.77
C LEU A 119 13.21 0.84 4.15
N ALA A 120 12.40 0.41 3.19
CA ALA A 120 11.14 -0.29 3.45
C ALA A 120 11.34 -1.58 4.26
N LEU A 121 12.38 -2.37 3.96
CA LEU A 121 12.72 -3.59 4.70
C LEU A 121 13.14 -3.33 6.16
N SER A 122 13.60 -2.12 6.46
CA SER A 122 13.99 -1.71 7.82
C SER A 122 12.86 -1.03 8.60
N CYS A 123 11.67 -0.90 7.99
CA CYS A 123 10.50 -0.34 8.64
C CYS A 123 9.70 -1.44 9.37
N SER A 124 9.16 -1.08 10.53
CA SER A 124 8.20 -1.90 11.28
C SER A 124 7.05 -0.98 11.72
N PRO A 125 5.79 -1.24 11.35
CA PRO A 125 5.30 -2.34 10.50
C PRO A 125 5.84 -2.28 9.05
N VAL A 126 5.61 -3.37 8.29
CA VAL A 126 6.03 -3.46 6.88
C VAL A 126 5.47 -2.28 6.09
N ALA A 127 6.36 -1.54 5.44
CA ALA A 127 5.99 -0.35 4.69
C ALA A 127 5.45 -0.70 3.29
N MET A 128 4.52 0.12 2.80
CA MET A 128 4.12 0.16 1.40
C MET A 128 5.14 0.96 0.59
N ILE A 129 5.59 0.43 -0.54
CA ILE A 129 6.51 1.14 -1.44
C ILE A 129 5.73 1.85 -2.53
N LEU A 130 6.03 3.13 -2.75
CA LEU A 130 5.50 3.93 -3.86
C LEU A 130 6.57 4.05 -4.97
N MET A 131 6.37 3.34 -6.08
CA MET A 131 7.33 3.27 -7.19
C MET A 131 6.64 2.97 -8.53
N ASP A 132 7.06 3.66 -9.60
CA ASP A 132 6.54 3.46 -10.96
C ASP A 132 7.44 2.57 -11.84
N ASP A 133 8.71 2.35 -11.46
CA ASP A 133 9.64 1.55 -12.26
C ASP A 133 9.25 0.07 -12.30
N GLN A 134 9.24 -0.52 -13.50
CA GLN A 134 8.79 -1.88 -13.71
C GLN A 134 9.74 -2.91 -13.07
N THR A 135 11.05 -2.68 -13.18
CA THR A 135 12.09 -3.57 -12.66
C THR A 135 12.08 -3.51 -11.14
N GLY A 136 12.05 -2.32 -10.56
CA GLY A 136 11.92 -2.08 -9.13
C GLY A 136 10.64 -2.69 -8.55
N ARG A 137 9.48 -2.55 -9.23
CA ARG A 137 8.23 -3.20 -8.81
C ARG A 137 8.33 -4.72 -8.78
N LYS A 138 8.95 -5.32 -9.80
CA LYS A 138 9.16 -6.78 -9.87
C LYS A 138 10.01 -7.26 -8.70
N THR A 139 11.18 -6.66 -8.51
CA THR A 139 12.11 -7.00 -7.41
C THR A 139 11.46 -6.81 -6.05
N THR A 140 10.72 -5.71 -5.86
CA THR A 140 9.99 -5.44 -4.62
C THR A 140 8.95 -6.54 -4.32
N THR A 141 8.21 -6.97 -5.34
CA THR A 141 7.21 -8.03 -5.21
C THR A 141 7.87 -9.38 -4.89
N GLU A 142 8.99 -9.70 -5.54
CA GLU A 142 9.78 -10.91 -5.27
C GLU A 142 10.35 -10.95 -3.84
N LEU A 143 10.62 -9.78 -3.25
CA LEU A 143 11.01 -9.62 -1.85
C LEU A 143 9.83 -9.66 -0.87
N GLY A 144 8.60 -9.83 -1.35
CA GLY A 144 7.40 -9.92 -0.52
C GLY A 144 6.93 -8.58 0.06
N LEU A 145 7.39 -7.47 -0.49
CA LEU A 145 7.01 -6.13 -0.04
C LEU A 145 5.80 -5.62 -0.83
N PRO A 146 4.83 -4.97 -0.17
CA PRO A 146 3.70 -4.35 -0.86
C PRO A 146 4.16 -3.15 -1.66
N VAL A 147 3.76 -3.09 -2.94
CA VAL A 147 4.12 -2.00 -3.86
C VAL A 147 2.90 -1.41 -4.54
N ILE A 148 2.87 -0.08 -4.62
CA ILE A 148 1.86 0.70 -5.32
C ILE A 148 2.56 1.67 -6.27
N GLY A 149 1.99 1.89 -7.45
CA GLY A 149 2.44 2.94 -8.38
C GLY A 149 1.64 4.23 -8.20
N THR A 150 2.05 5.30 -8.85
CA THR A 150 1.38 6.60 -8.83
C THR A 150 -0.09 6.47 -9.25
N ILE A 151 -0.38 5.72 -10.31
CA ILE A 151 -1.77 5.48 -10.77
C ILE A 151 -2.58 4.76 -9.69
N GLY A 152 -2.02 3.71 -9.08
CA GLY A 152 -2.69 2.97 -8.01
C GLY A 152 -2.99 3.85 -6.80
N LEU A 153 -2.06 4.75 -6.45
CA LEU A 153 -2.24 5.74 -5.39
C LEU A 153 -3.39 6.71 -5.71
N LEU A 154 -3.48 7.19 -6.96
CA LEU A 154 -4.57 8.07 -7.39
C LEU A 154 -5.92 7.34 -7.38
N VAL A 155 -5.97 6.08 -7.78
CA VAL A 155 -7.19 5.25 -7.70
C VAL A 155 -7.62 5.12 -6.24
N ALA A 156 -6.71 4.77 -5.33
CA ALA A 156 -7.00 4.71 -3.90
C ALA A 156 -7.47 6.06 -3.33
N ALA A 157 -6.90 7.17 -3.81
CA ALA A 157 -7.35 8.51 -3.44
C ALA A 157 -8.78 8.81 -3.93
N LYS A 158 -9.13 8.40 -5.16
CA LYS A 158 -10.49 8.55 -5.70
C LYS A 158 -11.50 7.72 -4.94
N GLU A 159 -11.18 6.48 -4.60
CA GLU A 159 -12.05 5.60 -3.79
C GLU A 159 -12.34 6.22 -2.41
N ARG A 160 -11.40 6.99 -1.86
CA ARG A 160 -11.57 7.76 -0.61
C ARG A 160 -12.16 9.15 -0.81
N SER A 161 -12.66 9.47 -2.02
CA SER A 161 -13.20 10.79 -2.37
C SER A 161 -12.24 11.97 -2.13
N LEU A 162 -10.92 11.72 -2.19
CA LEU A 162 -9.89 12.75 -2.02
C LEU A 162 -9.62 13.52 -3.32
N ILE A 163 -9.93 12.90 -4.47
CA ILE A 163 -9.86 13.52 -5.79
C ILE A 163 -11.15 13.21 -6.56
N SER A 164 -11.55 14.12 -7.45
CA SER A 164 -12.73 13.95 -8.30
C SER A 164 -12.48 13.03 -9.49
N SER A 165 -11.29 13.11 -10.10
CA SER A 165 -10.97 12.37 -11.33
C SER A 165 -9.50 12.00 -11.41
N VAL A 166 -9.22 10.69 -11.47
CA VAL A 166 -7.87 10.17 -11.76
C VAL A 166 -7.38 10.67 -13.12
N SER A 167 -8.22 10.61 -14.16
CA SER A 167 -7.86 11.05 -15.50
C SER A 167 -7.53 12.55 -15.56
N GLY A 168 -8.26 13.37 -14.80
CA GLY A 168 -7.98 14.80 -14.69
C GLY A 168 -6.61 15.06 -14.03
N THR A 169 -6.30 14.33 -12.95
CA THR A 169 -4.99 14.43 -12.30
C THR A 169 -3.87 13.94 -13.20
N LEU A 170 -4.06 12.85 -13.94
CA LEU A 170 -3.07 12.36 -14.92
C LEU A 170 -2.82 13.35 -16.05
N LEU A 171 -3.88 14.05 -16.52
CA LEU A 171 -3.73 15.10 -17.51
C LEU A 171 -2.86 16.24 -16.97
N LEU A 172 -3.09 16.67 -15.72
CA LEU A 172 -2.25 17.69 -15.06
C LEU A 172 -0.78 17.26 -14.95
N MET A 173 -0.52 16.00 -14.60
CA MET A 173 0.84 15.45 -14.58
C MET A 173 1.50 15.57 -15.96
N ARG A 174 0.78 15.21 -17.03
CA ARG A 174 1.28 15.24 -18.40
C ARG A 174 1.50 16.66 -18.91
N THR A 175 0.58 17.59 -18.66
CA THR A 175 0.75 19.00 -19.03
C THR A 175 1.93 19.65 -18.32
N ASN A 176 2.25 19.18 -17.11
CA ASN A 176 3.42 19.63 -16.34
C ASN A 176 4.68 18.78 -16.61
N GLY A 177 4.69 17.97 -17.67
CA GLY A 177 5.89 17.30 -18.20
C GLY A 177 6.23 15.96 -17.56
N TYR A 178 5.30 15.30 -16.85
CA TYR A 178 5.49 13.94 -16.34
C TYR A 178 4.78 12.91 -17.21
N TRP A 179 5.54 11.95 -17.73
CA TRP A 179 5.05 10.93 -18.65
C TRP A 179 5.11 9.57 -17.97
N LEU A 180 3.94 9.01 -17.69
CA LEU A 180 3.81 7.59 -17.37
C LEU A 180 3.75 6.83 -18.70
N SER A 181 4.56 5.79 -18.86
CA SER A 181 4.55 4.97 -20.06
C SER A 181 3.14 4.38 -20.30
N ASP A 182 2.66 4.43 -21.55
CA ASP A 182 1.26 4.13 -21.94
C ASP A 182 0.75 2.74 -21.46
N LYS A 183 1.68 1.81 -21.22
CA LYS A 183 1.38 0.47 -20.69
C LYS A 183 0.78 0.48 -19.27
N SER A 184 0.97 1.57 -18.52
CA SER A 184 0.40 1.74 -17.18
C SER A 184 -1.07 2.20 -17.21
N VAL A 185 -1.51 2.79 -18.33
CA VAL A 185 -2.87 3.34 -18.49
C VAL A 185 -3.81 2.32 -19.14
N SER A 186 -3.29 1.39 -19.96
CA SER A 186 -4.12 0.44 -20.72
C SER A 186 -4.74 -0.71 -19.91
N GLN A 187 -4.48 -0.80 -18.61
CA GLN A 187 -5.06 -1.83 -17.73
C GLN A 187 -6.35 -1.34 -17.03
N ASN A 188 -6.70 -0.05 -17.12
CA ASN A 188 -7.79 0.56 -16.35
C ASN A 188 -8.91 1.18 -17.22
N SER A 189 -9.23 0.57 -18.37
CA SER A 189 -10.53 0.80 -19.02
C SER A 189 -11.65 0.22 -18.14
N PRO A 190 -12.81 0.91 -17.97
CA PRO A 190 -13.81 0.55 -16.97
C PRO A 190 -14.67 -0.63 -17.43
N CYS A 191 -14.13 -1.84 -17.32
CA CYS A 191 -14.94 -3.06 -17.35
C CYS A 191 -15.54 -3.24 -15.95
N HIS A 192 -16.86 -3.19 -15.86
CA HIS A 192 -17.61 -3.28 -14.60
C HIS A 192 -17.28 -4.59 -13.86
N GLY A 193 -16.62 -4.48 -12.71
CA GLY A 193 -16.32 -5.59 -11.82
C GLY A 193 -15.41 -5.13 -10.70
N GLY A 194 -15.95 -4.98 -9.50
CA GLY A 194 -15.23 -4.46 -8.33
C GLY A 194 -13.94 -5.23 -8.04
N ALA A 195 -12.82 -4.54 -8.18
CA ALA A 195 -11.57 -4.90 -7.53
C ALA A 195 -11.17 -3.72 -6.65
N SER A 196 -11.74 -3.67 -5.45
CA SER A 196 -11.23 -2.85 -4.36
C SER A 196 -9.75 -3.17 -4.19
N VAL A 197 -8.86 -2.19 -4.38
CA VAL A 197 -7.45 -2.35 -4.02
C VAL A 197 -7.44 -2.54 -2.50
N PRO A 198 -7.17 -3.75 -1.97
CA PRO A 198 -7.20 -3.91 -0.53
C PRO A 198 -5.92 -3.26 -0.02
N LEU A 199 -6.04 -2.07 0.56
CA LEU A 199 -5.05 -1.53 1.48
C LEU A 199 -5.08 -2.29 2.83
N ALA A 200 -5.35 -3.59 2.77
CA ALA A 200 -5.39 -4.50 3.90
C ALA A 200 -4.13 -5.35 3.82
N VAL A 201 -3.09 -4.95 4.54
CA VAL A 201 -1.96 -5.82 4.84
C VAL A 201 -2.44 -6.87 5.84
N SER A 202 -3.20 -7.86 5.36
CA SER A 202 -3.57 -9.04 6.14
C SER A 202 -2.62 -10.17 5.74
N GLY A 203 -1.69 -10.48 6.63
CA GLY A 203 -0.70 -11.52 6.40
C GLY A 203 0.17 -11.72 7.63
N ALA A 204 -0.39 -12.38 8.64
CA ALA A 204 0.35 -12.89 9.79
C ALA A 204 1.54 -13.72 9.30
N ILE A 205 2.76 -13.23 9.49
CA ILE A 205 3.97 -14.04 9.37
C ILE A 205 3.95 -14.98 10.57
N ARG A 206 3.47 -16.20 10.35
CA ARG A 206 3.67 -17.32 11.28
C ARG A 206 5.15 -17.67 11.27
N THR A 207 5.87 -17.24 12.30
CA THR A 207 7.17 -17.80 12.64
C THR A 207 6.97 -19.23 13.15
N THR A 208 7.32 -20.22 12.35
CA THR A 208 7.56 -21.57 12.87
C THR A 208 9.03 -21.69 13.24
N ALA A 209 9.29 -22.02 14.50
CA ALA A 209 10.62 -22.31 15.02
C ALA A 209 11.16 -23.63 14.45
N SER A 210 11.62 -23.63 13.21
CA SER A 210 12.55 -24.63 12.65
C SER A 210 12.92 -24.21 11.24
N GLY A 211 14.18 -23.78 11.05
CA GLY A 211 14.68 -23.30 9.77
C GLY A 211 14.89 -24.43 8.75
N THR A 212 13.89 -24.70 7.91
CA THR A 212 14.05 -25.47 6.68
C THR A 212 13.11 -24.95 5.59
N LEU A 213 13.68 -24.55 4.44
CA LEU A 213 12.94 -24.16 3.24
C LEU A 213 12.21 -25.39 2.68
N ALA A 214 10.87 -25.36 2.62
CA ALA A 214 10.07 -26.30 1.84
C ALA A 214 9.79 -25.71 0.44
N PRO A 215 9.85 -26.49 -0.64
CA PRO A 215 9.62 -26.00 -2.01
C PRO A 215 8.13 -25.69 -2.24
N PRO A 216 7.79 -24.69 -3.07
CA PRO A 216 6.39 -24.38 -3.38
C PRO A 216 5.77 -25.45 -4.28
N CYS A 217 4.62 -25.96 -3.86
CA CYS A 217 3.77 -26.86 -4.64
C CYS A 217 3.29 -26.19 -5.95
N ASN A 218 3.45 -26.93 -7.04
CA ASN A 218 2.92 -26.66 -8.38
C ASN A 218 1.42 -26.30 -8.36
N PHE A 219 1.08 -25.09 -8.82
CA PHE A 219 -0.27 -24.81 -9.32
C PHE A 219 -0.25 -24.87 -10.85
N LYS A 220 -0.88 -25.92 -11.39
CA LYS A 220 -1.01 -26.20 -12.81
C LYS A 220 -1.63 -25.02 -13.56
N THR A 221 -0.97 -24.60 -14.62
CA THR A 221 -1.51 -23.80 -15.71
C THR A 221 -2.68 -24.55 -16.36
N LEU A 222 -3.88 -23.97 -16.30
CA LEU A 222 -4.96 -24.28 -17.23
C LEU A 222 -5.16 -23.09 -18.15
N SER A 223 -4.49 -23.17 -19.29
CA SER A 223 -4.77 -22.41 -20.51
C SER A 223 -6.12 -22.81 -21.08
N LYS A 224 -7.00 -21.85 -21.38
CA LYS A 224 -7.93 -21.90 -22.53
C LYS A 224 -8.30 -20.47 -22.96
N PRO A 225 -8.30 -20.16 -24.27
CA PRO A 225 -8.69 -18.86 -24.80
C PRO A 225 -10.22 -18.80 -25.00
N TYR A 226 -10.83 -17.65 -24.76
CA TYR A 226 -12.20 -17.36 -25.23
C TYR A 226 -12.14 -16.34 -26.36
N PRO A 227 -12.98 -16.50 -27.41
CA PRO A 227 -13.01 -15.62 -28.57
C PRO A 227 -13.81 -14.35 -28.26
N CYS A 228 -13.40 -13.23 -28.88
CA CYS A 228 -14.19 -12.00 -28.91
C CYS A 228 -15.42 -12.17 -29.81
N SER A 229 -16.55 -11.63 -29.39
CA SER A 229 -17.70 -11.25 -30.21
C SER A 229 -18.13 -9.86 -29.78
#